data_AF-A0A0Q9SM00-F1
#
_entry.id   AF-A0A0Q9SM00-F1
#
_cell.length_a   1.000
_cell.length_b   1.000
_cell.length_c   1.000
_cell.angle_alpha   90.00
_cell.angle_beta   90.00
_cell.angle_gamma   90.00
#
_symmetry.space_group_name_H-M   'P 1'
#
loop_
_entity.id
_entity.type
_entity.pdbx_description
1 polymer ?
#
loop_
_entity_poly.entity_id
_entity_poly.type
_entity_poly.pdbx_seq_one_letter_code
_entity_poly.pdbx_strand_id
1 'polypeptide(L)'
;MSSASVPTMFSVGEQAAVRGAFELADYVGELNMLPLDSGDEVCFVLAQADLLSLTGDIRVLEQVLQQVVGRKVWVLASVDGETVPFG
;
A
#
# COMPACT_ATOMS: atom_id res chain seq x y z
N MET A 1 -18.25 -14.33 15.49
CA MET A 1 -17.24 -14.07 14.44
C MET A 1 -16.43 -12.88 14.92
N SER A 2 -15.24 -13.12 15.49
CA SER A 2 -14.39 -12.04 16.01
C SER A 2 -13.63 -11.43 14.85
N SER A 3 -14.01 -10.22 14.46
CA SER A 3 -13.16 -9.38 13.60
C SER A 3 -11.99 -8.93 14.46
N ALA A 4 -10.84 -9.59 14.34
CA ALA A 4 -9.62 -9.11 14.95
C ALA A 4 -9.25 -7.81 14.22
N SER A 5 -9.40 -6.67 14.91
CA SER A 5 -8.79 -5.42 14.45
C SER A 5 -7.28 -5.63 14.50
N VAL A 6 -6.66 -5.79 13.33
CA VAL A 6 -5.20 -5.74 13.21
C VAL A 6 -4.76 -4.41 13.82
N PRO A 7 -3.80 -4.40 14.76
CA PRO A 7 -3.27 -3.15 15.30
C PRO A 7 -2.87 -2.27 14.11
N THR A 8 -3.40 -1.04 14.05
CA THR A 8 -3.06 -0.12 12.97
C THR A 8 -1.57 0.20 13.08
N MET A 9 -0.77 -0.44 12.24
CA MET A 9 0.69 -0.37 12.23
C MET A 9 1.20 1.02 11.80
N PHE A 10 0.31 1.85 11.28
CA PHE A 10 0.55 3.20 10.78
C PHE A 10 -0.26 4.20 11.59
N SER A 11 0.34 5.35 11.87
CA SER A 11 -0.34 6.53 12.39
C SER A 11 -1.30 7.12 11.37
N VAL A 12 -2.28 7.90 11.84
CA VAL A 12 -3.24 8.61 10.96
C VAL A 12 -2.53 9.52 9.95
N GLY A 13 -1.40 10.12 10.33
CA GLY A 13 -0.59 10.95 9.43
C GLY A 13 0.06 10.13 8.32
N GLU A 14 0.61 8.96 8.64
CA GLU A 14 1.18 8.04 7.65
C GLU A 14 0.10 7.49 6.70
N GLN A 15 -1.08 7.14 7.23
CA GLN A 15 -2.23 6.72 6.42
C GLN A 15 -2.63 7.78 5.39
N ALA A 16 -2.77 9.04 5.84
CA ALA A 16 -3.12 10.14 4.97
C ALA A 16 -2.03 10.41 3.91
N ALA A 17 -0.76 10.34 4.30
CA ALA A 17 0.37 10.55 3.39
C ALA A 17 0.47 9.43 2.34
N VAL A 18 0.26 8.17 2.72
CA VAL A 18 0.20 7.04 1.78
C VAL A 18 -0.93 7.23 0.78
N ARG A 19 -2.15 7.55 1.25
CA ARG A 19 -3.31 7.80 0.36
C ARG A 19 -3.03 8.95 -0.61
N GLY A 20 -2.52 10.06 -0.11
CA GLY A 20 -2.15 11.20 -0.96
C GLY A 20 -1.08 10.86 -2.00
N ALA A 21 -0.11 10.00 -1.68
CA ALA A 21 0.89 9.55 -2.65
C ALA A 21 0.27 8.72 -3.79
N PHE A 22 -0.68 7.83 -3.48
CA PHE A 22 -1.43 7.08 -4.49
C PHE A 22 -2.35 7.98 -5.31
N GLU A 23 -3.03 8.94 -4.70
CA GLU A 23 -3.88 9.91 -5.41
C GLU A 23 -3.06 10.75 -6.41
N LEU A 24 -1.84 11.16 -6.05
CA LEU A 24 -0.91 11.84 -6.95
C LEU A 24 -0.44 10.96 -8.12
N ALA A 25 -0.46 9.64 -7.94
CA ALA A 25 -0.21 8.65 -8.98
C ALA A 25 -1.50 8.27 -9.76
N ASP A 26 -2.57 9.04 -9.60
CA ASP A 26 -3.90 8.85 -10.23
C ASP A 26 -4.65 7.59 -9.77
N TYR A 27 -4.36 7.12 -8.54
CA TYR A 27 -5.08 6.02 -7.92
C TYR A 27 -5.98 6.48 -6.77
N VAL A 28 -7.29 6.38 -6.99
CA VAL A 28 -8.33 6.67 -5.98
C VAL A 28 -9.17 5.41 -5.78
N GLY A 29 -8.68 4.50 -4.93
CA GLY A 29 -9.32 3.21 -4.68
C GLY A 29 -8.99 2.62 -3.32
N GLU A 30 -9.51 1.41 -3.07
CA GLU A 30 -9.21 0.67 -1.85
C GLU A 30 -7.78 0.12 -1.89
N LEU A 31 -6.97 0.60 -0.95
CA LEU A 31 -5.61 0.09 -0.77
C LEU A 31 -5.64 -1.18 0.06
N ASN A 32 -4.94 -2.20 -0.42
CA ASN A 32 -4.75 -3.47 0.26
C ASN A 32 -3.24 -3.77 0.38
N MET A 33 -2.87 -4.58 1.36
CA MET A 33 -1.51 -4.99 1.63
C MET A 33 -1.37 -6.51 1.73
N LEU A 34 -0.17 -7.03 1.48
CA LEU A 34 0.17 -8.39 1.89
C LEU A 34 0.44 -8.44 3.40
N PRO A 35 -0.05 -9.46 4.13
CA PRO A 35 0.27 -9.68 5.53
C PRO A 35 1.70 -10.26 5.65
N LEU A 36 2.71 -9.39 5.63
CA LEU A 36 4.12 -9.79 5.74
C LEU A 36 4.54 -9.89 7.22
N ASP A 37 5.25 -10.97 7.57
CA ASP A 37 5.71 -11.23 8.95
C ASP A 37 6.98 -10.45 9.35
N SER A 38 7.76 -9.97 8.37
CA SER A 38 9.12 -9.45 8.62
C SER A 38 9.14 -8.06 9.26
N GLY A 39 8.06 -7.28 9.20
CA GLY A 39 7.98 -5.91 9.72
C GLY A 39 8.84 -4.85 8.99
N ASP A 40 9.86 -5.28 8.24
CA ASP A 40 10.80 -4.43 7.50
C ASP A 40 10.30 -3.99 6.12
N GLU A 41 9.27 -4.68 5.61
CA GLU A 41 8.71 -4.45 4.29
C GLU A 41 7.20 -4.24 4.35
N VAL A 42 6.69 -3.40 3.44
CA VAL A 42 5.26 -3.17 3.21
C VAL A 42 5.01 -3.40 1.72
N CYS A 43 4.04 -4.23 1.39
CA CYS A 43 3.68 -4.48 0.00
C CYS A 43 2.23 -4.06 -0.23
N PHE A 44 2.03 -3.02 -1.04
CA PHE A 44 0.71 -2.63 -1.52
C PHE A 44 0.34 -3.44 -2.76
N VAL A 45 -0.94 -3.81 -2.82
CA VAL A 45 -1.48 -4.67 -3.86
C VAL A 45 -2.63 -3.95 -4.56
N LEU A 46 -2.52 -3.81 -5.87
CA LEU A 46 -3.55 -3.23 -6.73
C LEU A 46 -4.06 -4.26 -7.73
N ALA A 47 -5.26 -4.06 -8.30
CA ALA A 47 -5.63 -4.83 -9.47
C ALA A 47 -4.64 -4.56 -10.60
N GLN A 48 -4.40 -5.55 -11.47
CA GLN A 48 -3.44 -5.39 -12.57
C GLN A 48 -3.81 -4.19 -13.48
N ALA A 49 -5.10 -3.99 -13.74
CA ALA A 49 -5.57 -2.85 -14.52
C ALA A 49 -5.22 -1.50 -13.86
N ASP A 50 -5.41 -1.40 -12.55
CA ASP A 50 -5.13 -0.19 -11.78
C ASP A 50 -3.63 0.11 -11.71
N LEU A 51 -2.80 -0.93 -11.58
CA LEU A 51 -1.34 -0.78 -11.60
C LEU A 51 -0.85 -0.21 -12.94
N LEU A 52 -1.45 -0.67 -14.04
CA LEU A 52 -1.12 -0.22 -15.39
C LEU A 52 -1.67 1.18 -15.71
N SER A 53 -2.70 1.63 -14.99
CA SER A 53 -3.27 2.97 -15.14
C SER A 53 -2.59 4.03 -14.28
N LEU A 54 -1.66 3.65 -13.38
CA LEU A 54 -0.92 4.62 -12.58
C LEU A 54 -0.20 5.63 -13.49
N THR A 55 -0.32 6.91 -13.13
CA THR A 55 0.43 7.97 -13.80
C THR A 55 1.83 8.06 -13.22
N GLY A 56 2.84 8.05 -14.09
CA GLY A 56 4.25 8.23 -13.71
C GLY A 56 5.01 6.91 -13.53
N ASP A 57 6.16 6.99 -12.88
CA ASP A 57 7.02 5.84 -12.63
C ASP A 57 6.69 5.21 -11.28
N ILE A 58 6.27 3.95 -11.30
CA ILE A 58 5.99 3.15 -10.11
C ILE A 58 7.16 3.11 -9.12
N ARG A 59 8.41 3.17 -9.61
CA ARG A 59 9.60 3.20 -8.75
C ARG A 59 9.70 4.50 -7.96
N VAL A 60 9.23 5.61 -8.52
CA VAL A 60 9.16 6.89 -7.81
C VAL A 60 8.09 6.84 -6.73
N LEU A 61 6.92 6.26 -7.03
CA LEU A 61 5.87 6.04 -6.02
C LEU A 61 6.38 5.18 -4.87
N GLU A 62 7.03 4.05 -5.16
CA GLU A 62 7.64 3.18 -4.15
C GLU A 62 8.65 3.95 -3.28
N GLN A 63 9.51 4.78 -3.87
CA GLN A 63 10.47 5.60 -3.13
C GLN A 63 9.79 6.62 -2.20
N VAL A 64 8.77 7.32 -2.68
CA VAL A 64 8.00 8.26 -1.86
C VAL A 64 7.36 7.54 -0.69
N LEU A 65 6.71 6.40 -0.94
CA LEU A 65 6.10 5.60 0.12
C LEU A 65 7.14 5.12 1.13
N GLN A 66 8.33 4.68 0.70
CA GLN A 66 9.42 4.30 1.61
C GLN A 66 9.82 5.43 2.57
N GLN A 67 9.84 6.68 2.10
CA GLN A 67 10.12 7.83 2.96
C GLN A 67 8.99 8.10 3.96
N VAL A 68 7.73 7.84 3.57
CA VAL A 68 6.57 8.01 4.45
C VAL A 68 6.53 6.95 5.54
N VAL A 69 6.72 5.67 5.20
CA VAL A 69 6.56 4.56 6.15
C VAL A 69 7.85 4.12 6.85
N GLY A 70 9.01 4.63 6.42
CA GLY A 70 10.32 4.28 7.00
C GLY A 70 10.73 2.81 6.81
N ARG A 71 10.12 2.13 5.84
CA ARG A 71 10.30 0.70 5.53
C ARG A 71 10.42 0.51 4.04
N LYS A 72 10.89 -0.65 3.61
CA LYS A 72 10.93 -0.96 2.18
C LYS A 72 9.51 -1.16 1.66
N VAL A 73 9.19 -0.51 0.54
CA VAL A 73 7.85 -0.56 -0.06
C VAL A 73 7.91 -1.12 -1.46
N TRP A 74 6.93 -1.96 -1.76
CA TRP A 74 6.63 -2.46 -3.09
C TRP A 74 5.18 -2.17 -3.45
N VAL A 75 4.93 -1.90 -4.73
CA VAL A 75 3.58 -1.82 -5.29
C VAL A 75 3.47 -2.87 -6.40
N LEU A 76 2.59 -3.85 -6.21
CA LEU A 76 2.49 -5.01 -7.09
C LEU A 76 1.05 -5.18 -7.60
N ALA A 77 0.91 -5.85 -8.73
CA ALA A 77 -0.38 -6.36 -9.17
C ALA A 77 -0.79 -7.53 -8.27
N SER A 78 -2.10 -7.66 -8.04
CA SER A 78 -2.69 -8.76 -7.27
C SER A 78 -2.14 -10.11 -7.74
N VAL A 79 -1.61 -10.83 -6.76
CA VAL A 79 -1.26 -12.24 -6.83
C VAL A 79 -2.34 -13.02 -6.09
N ASP A 80 -2.50 -14.31 -6.36
CA ASP A 80 -3.53 -15.21 -5.80
C ASP A 80 -3.46 -15.42 -4.26
N GLY A 81 -2.91 -14.47 -3.50
CA GLY A 81 -2.79 -14.46 -2.05
C GLY A 81 -3.86 -13.63 -1.34
N GLU A 82 -4.10 -13.96 -0.07
CA GLU A 82 -4.97 -13.20 0.82
C GLU A 82 -4.33 -11.84 1.13
N THR A 83 -5.08 -10.76 0.94
CA THR A 83 -4.67 -9.39 1.26
C THR A 83 -5.45 -8.87 2.47
N VAL A 84 -4.89 -7.87 3.15
CA VAL A 84 -5.54 -7.15 4.23
C VAL A 84 -5.77 -5.70 3.84
N PRO A 85 -6.92 -5.08 4.20
CA PRO A 85 -7.15 -3.67 3.94
C PRO A 85 -6.10 -2.77 4.57
N PHE A 86 -5.66 -1.74 3.83
CA PHE A 86 -4.88 -0.64 4.39
C PHE A 86 -5.83 0.31 5.15
N GLY A 87 -5.81 0.15 6.47
CA GLY A 87 -6.54 0.98 7.43
C GLY A 87 -5.87 2.33 7.61
#